data_AF-A0A832K2X6-F1
#
_entry.id   AF-A0A832K2X6-F1
#
_cell.length_a   1.000
_cell.length_b   1.000
_cell.length_c   1.000
_cell.angle_alpha   90.00
_cell.angle_beta   90.00
_cell.angle_gamma   90.00
#
_symmetry.space_group_name_H-M   'P 1'
#
loop_
_entity.id
_entity.type
_entity.pdbx_description
1 polymer ?
#
loop_
_entity_poly.entity_id
_entity_poly.type
_entity_poly.pdbx_seq_one_letter_code
_entity_poly.pdbx_strand_id
1 'polypeptide(L)'
;MSAKPLRVQTRFGPETRFEVQPLTAASFRTVLENRFERLKARLLERELDEVWERNPAYSSAVRRAANEAAALAWTTPYPLLVFPVLFEEKAQLARFQAERQEQVWQRSRELLAV
;
A
#
# COMPACT_ATOMS: atom_id res chain seq x y z
N MET A 1 63.20 -41.75 3.18
CA MET A 1 63.50 -40.39 3.66
C MET A 1 62.17 -39.66 3.83
N SER A 2 61.76 -39.34 5.05
CA SER A 2 60.48 -38.65 5.33
C SER A 2 60.78 -37.24 5.82
N ALA A 3 60.36 -36.22 5.05
CA ALA A 3 60.58 -34.82 5.39
C ALA A 3 59.55 -34.37 6.44
N LYS A 4 60.02 -33.75 7.54
CA LYS A 4 59.15 -33.22 8.60
C LYS A 4 58.36 -32.01 8.07
N PRO A 5 57.04 -31.90 8.33
CA PRO A 5 56.26 -30.77 7.88
C PRO A 5 56.66 -29.49 8.63
N LEU A 6 56.88 -28.41 7.88
CA LEU A 6 57.15 -27.08 8.41
C LEU A 6 55.89 -26.54 9.12
N ARG A 7 56.00 -26.31 10.43
CA ARG A 7 54.96 -25.62 11.20
C ARG A 7 55.02 -24.12 10.92
N VAL A 8 54.01 -23.61 10.23
CA VAL A 8 53.82 -22.17 10.01
C VAL A 8 53.12 -21.57 11.22
N GLN A 9 53.71 -20.53 11.82
CA GLN A 9 53.06 -19.80 12.93
C GLN A 9 52.04 -18.82 12.37
N THR A 10 50.75 -19.16 12.44
CA THR A 10 49.66 -18.22 12.15
C THR A 10 49.51 -17.24 13.31
N ARG A 11 49.70 -15.95 13.07
CA ARG A 11 49.34 -14.89 14.01
C ARG A 11 48.07 -14.21 13.53
N PHE A 12 47.10 -14.05 14.43
CA PHE A 12 45.93 -13.22 14.14
C PHE A 12 46.35 -11.75 14.11
N GLY A 13 45.95 -11.03 13.08
CA GLY A 13 46.09 -9.57 13.03
C GLY A 13 45.22 -8.90 14.10
N PRO A 14 45.49 -7.62 14.41
CA PRO A 14 44.69 -6.87 15.37
C PRO A 14 43.23 -6.80 14.92
N GLU A 15 42.32 -6.99 15.88
CA GLU A 15 40.87 -6.96 15.64
C GLU A 15 40.48 -5.57 15.14
N THR A 16 40.09 -5.48 13.86
CA THR A 16 39.59 -4.22 13.30
C THR A 16 38.12 -4.11 13.65
N ARG A 17 37.80 -3.48 14.78
CA ARG A 17 36.41 -3.17 15.14
C ARG A 17 35.96 -1.94 14.37
N PHE A 18 34.95 -2.11 13.52
CA PHE A 18 34.24 -0.98 12.93
C PHE A 18 33.14 -0.56 13.92
N GLU A 19 33.27 0.61 14.53
CA GLU A 19 32.14 1.24 15.21
C GLU A 19 31.13 1.70 14.15
N VAL A 20 30.16 0.84 13.88
CA VAL A 20 29.00 1.21 13.07
C VAL A 20 28.04 1.96 13.98
N GLN A 21 28.04 3.29 13.91
CA GLN A 21 26.96 4.06 14.50
C GLN A 21 25.67 3.72 13.74
N PRO A 22 24.62 3.18 14.41
CA PRO A 22 23.36 2.98 13.73
C PRO A 22 22.78 4.37 13.43
N LEU A 23 22.86 4.77 12.16
CA LEU A 23 22.10 5.93 11.67
C LEU A 23 20.64 5.70 12.04
N THR A 24 20.09 6.57 12.88
CA THR A 24 18.65 6.69 13.19
C THR A 24 17.84 7.19 11.99
N ALA A 25 18.30 6.89 10.77
CA ALA A 25 17.52 7.10 9.57
C ALA A 25 16.35 6.11 9.61
N ALA A 26 15.13 6.62 9.46
CA ALA A 26 13.95 5.78 9.31
C ALA A 26 14.24 4.67 8.29
N SER A 27 13.89 3.43 8.63
CA SER A 27 14.12 2.30 7.73
C SER A 27 13.52 2.59 6.35
N PHE A 28 14.14 2.08 5.28
CA PHE A 28 13.62 2.24 3.92
C PHE A 28 12.12 1.88 3.82
N ARG A 29 11.71 0.84 4.57
CA ARG A 29 10.32 0.42 4.71
C ARG A 29 9.43 1.51 5.32
N THR A 30 9.84 2.14 6.41
CA THR A 30 9.10 3.25 7.03
C THR A 30 8.96 4.44 6.08
N VAL A 31 10.01 4.76 5.31
CA VAL A 31 9.95 5.83 4.30
C VAL A 31 8.96 5.48 3.20
N LEU A 32 8.96 4.21 2.74
CA LEU A 32 8.04 3.71 1.73
C LEU A 32 6.58 3.75 2.22
N GLU A 33 6.30 3.25 3.42
CA GLU A 33 4.98 3.26 4.06
C GLU A 33 4.45 4.69 4.19
N ASN A 34 5.28 5.62 4.67
CA ASN A 34 4.90 7.04 4.76
C ASN A 34 4.59 7.67 3.41
N ARG A 35 5.38 7.38 2.38
CA ARG A 35 5.12 7.87 1.00
C ARG A 35 3.83 7.27 0.45
N PHE A 36 3.57 6.00 0.74
CA PHE A 36 2.38 5.30 0.29
C PHE A 36 1.11 5.88 0.92
N GLU A 37 1.10 6.08 2.23
CA GLU A 37 -0.07 6.66 2.91
C GLU A 37 -0.36 8.10 2.44
N ARG A 38 0.69 8.90 2.18
CA ARG A 38 0.51 10.24 1.58
C ARG A 38 -0.09 10.17 0.18
N LEU A 39 0.38 9.25 -0.66
CA LEU A 39 -0.15 9.04 -2.01
C LEU A 39 -1.63 8.63 -1.95
N LYS A 40 -1.96 7.67 -1.08
CA LYS A 40 -3.33 7.21 -0.84
C LYS A 40 -4.24 8.33 -0.38
N ALA A 41 -3.83 9.10 0.63
CA ALA A 41 -4.62 10.22 1.14
C ALA A 41 -4.92 11.26 0.06
N ARG A 42 -3.89 11.66 -0.71
CA ARG A 42 -4.03 12.65 -1.78
C ARG A 42 -4.97 12.18 -2.90
N LEU A 43 -4.84 10.93 -3.34
CA LEU A 43 -5.71 10.40 -4.40
C LEU A 43 -7.14 10.22 -3.90
N LEU A 44 -7.32 9.75 -2.66
CA LEU A 44 -8.63 9.61 -2.04
C LEU A 44 -9.33 10.96 -1.88
N GLU A 45 -8.61 12.00 -1.45
CA GLU A 45 -9.15 13.35 -1.34
C GLU A 45 -9.68 13.85 -2.69
N ARG A 46 -8.87 13.77 -3.75
CA ARG A 46 -9.28 14.13 -5.11
C ARG A 46 -10.54 13.37 -5.57
N GLU A 47 -10.56 12.05 -5.40
CA GLU A 47 -11.71 11.25 -5.81
C GLU A 47 -12.96 11.52 -4.97
N LEU A 48 -12.79 11.88 -3.70
CA LEU A 48 -13.89 12.27 -2.82
C LEU A 48 -14.46 13.63 -3.20
N ASP A 49 -13.62 14.59 -3.57
CA ASP A 49 -14.09 15.89 -4.06
C ASP A 49 -14.96 15.71 -5.31
N GLU A 50 -14.53 14.88 -6.26
CA GLU A 50 -15.31 14.55 -7.47
C GLU A 50 -16.62 13.78 -7.19
N VAL A 51 -16.70 13.04 -6.08
CA VAL A 51 -17.86 12.20 -5.71
C VAL A 51 -18.84 12.92 -4.80
N TRP A 52 -18.33 13.77 -3.92
CA TRP A 52 -19.12 14.55 -2.98
C TRP A 52 -20.15 15.42 -3.71
N GLU A 53 -19.78 15.96 -4.88
CA GLU A 53 -20.69 16.71 -5.75
C GLU A 53 -21.86 15.87 -6.29
N ARG A 54 -21.71 14.55 -6.43
CA ARG A 54 -22.74 13.67 -7.01
C ARG A 54 -23.64 13.06 -5.95
N ASN A 55 -23.05 12.40 -4.95
CA ASN A 55 -23.81 11.75 -3.88
C ASN A 55 -22.90 11.45 -2.68
N PRO A 56 -23.12 12.09 -1.52
CA PRO A 56 -22.37 11.80 -0.29
C PRO A 56 -22.39 10.33 0.15
N ALA A 57 -23.44 9.56 -0.23
CA ALA A 57 -23.55 8.14 0.11
C ALA A 57 -22.41 7.29 -0.49
N TYR A 58 -21.85 7.70 -1.63
CA TYR A 58 -20.81 6.96 -2.34
C TYR A 58 -19.42 7.12 -1.70
N SER A 59 -19.25 8.11 -0.81
CA SER A 59 -17.98 8.38 -0.12
C SER A 59 -17.45 7.16 0.66
N SER A 60 -18.34 6.40 1.29
CA SER A 60 -17.99 5.18 2.03
C SER A 60 -17.45 4.08 1.10
N ALA A 61 -18.07 3.91 -0.07
CA ALA A 61 -17.67 2.93 -1.08
C ALA A 61 -16.30 3.27 -1.68
N VAL A 62 -16.02 4.55 -1.94
CA VAL A 62 -14.73 5.01 -2.46
C VAL A 62 -13.61 4.83 -1.42
N ARG A 63 -13.87 5.13 -0.14
CA ARG A 63 -12.91 4.88 0.95
C ARG A 63 -12.58 3.39 1.08
N ARG A 64 -13.59 2.52 0.92
CA ARG A 64 -13.39 1.07 0.90
C ARG A 64 -12.55 0.64 -0.31
N ALA A 65 -12.86 1.15 -1.51
CA ALA A 65 -12.09 0.90 -2.72
C ALA A 65 -10.60 1.29 -2.55
N ALA A 66 -10.31 2.41 -1.90
CA ALA A 66 -8.94 2.83 -1.59
C ALA A 66 -8.20 1.83 -0.69
N ASN A 67 -8.88 1.28 0.31
CA ASN A 67 -8.29 0.27 1.20
C ASN A 67 -8.07 -1.06 0.48
N GLU A 68 -9.01 -1.50 -0.36
CA GLU A 68 -8.87 -2.72 -1.16
C GLU A 68 -7.73 -2.60 -2.18
N ALA A 69 -7.65 -1.47 -2.89
CA ALA A 69 -6.56 -1.18 -3.81
C ALA A 69 -5.21 -1.12 -3.08
N ALA A 70 -5.16 -0.53 -1.88
CA ALA A 70 -3.95 -0.49 -1.08
C ALA A 70 -3.47 -1.88 -0.66
N ALA A 71 -4.39 -2.73 -0.18
CA ALA A 71 -4.08 -4.11 0.18
C ALA A 71 -3.50 -4.89 -1.02
N LEU A 72 -4.08 -4.72 -2.21
CA LEU A 72 -3.57 -5.35 -3.44
C LEU A 72 -2.20 -4.79 -3.84
N ALA A 73 -2.02 -3.47 -3.83
CA ALA A 73 -0.77 -2.83 -4.22
C ALA A 73 0.41 -3.33 -3.37
N TRP A 74 0.22 -3.51 -2.06
CA TRP A 74 1.25 -4.03 -1.14
C TRP A 74 1.70 -5.47 -1.44
N THR A 75 0.93 -6.24 -2.22
CA THR A 75 1.35 -7.58 -2.67
C THR A 75 2.28 -7.54 -3.89
N THR A 76 2.47 -6.36 -4.50
CA THR A 76 3.30 -6.17 -5.68
C THR A 76 4.71 -5.65 -5.32
N PRO A 77 5.71 -5.83 -6.19
CA PRO A 77 7.06 -5.30 -5.95
C PRO A 77 7.14 -3.75 -5.89
N TYR A 78 6.20 -3.05 -6.53
CA TYR A 78 6.23 -1.58 -6.68
C TYR A 78 4.88 -0.94 -6.30
N PRO A 79 4.48 -1.00 -5.01
CA PRO A 79 3.15 -0.57 -4.56
C PRO A 79 2.83 0.89 -4.91
N LEU A 80 3.81 1.79 -4.86
CA LEU A 80 3.62 3.22 -5.20
C LEU A 80 3.25 3.45 -6.67
N LEU A 81 3.69 2.57 -7.58
CA LEU A 81 3.42 2.68 -9.01
C LEU A 81 2.08 2.04 -9.38
N VAL A 82 1.76 0.92 -8.72
CA VAL A 82 0.57 0.12 -9.05
C VAL A 82 -0.68 0.68 -8.37
N PHE A 83 -0.55 1.25 -7.16
CA PHE A 83 -1.69 1.75 -6.38
C PHE A 83 -2.58 2.75 -7.12
N PRO A 84 -2.07 3.80 -7.82
CA PRO A 84 -2.93 4.77 -8.47
C PRO A 84 -3.92 4.15 -9.47
N VAL A 85 -3.44 3.23 -10.31
CA VAL A 85 -4.26 2.55 -11.32
C VAL A 85 -5.26 1.60 -10.67
N LEU A 86 -4.82 0.79 -9.70
CA LEU A 86 -5.72 -0.08 -8.95
C LEU A 86 -6.83 0.70 -8.23
N PHE A 87 -6.48 1.86 -7.67
CA PHE A 87 -7.45 2.68 -6.98
C PHE A 87 -8.48 3.26 -7.94
N GLU A 88 -8.05 3.79 -9.09
CA GLU A 88 -8.95 4.28 -10.13
C GLU A 88 -9.95 3.20 -10.57
N GLU A 89 -9.46 2.00 -10.92
CA GLU A 89 -10.31 0.87 -11.32
C GLU A 89 -11.30 0.47 -10.22
N LYS A 90 -10.82 0.35 -8.97
CA LYS A 90 -11.67 0.00 -7.83
C LYS A 90 -12.69 1.08 -7.50
N ALA A 91 -12.34 2.36 -7.63
CA ALA A 91 -13.24 3.48 -7.39
C ALA A 91 -14.35 3.53 -8.45
N GLN A 92 -14.02 3.31 -9.74
CA GLN A 92 -15.01 3.22 -10.81
C GLN A 92 -16.01 2.07 -10.57
N LEU A 93 -15.52 0.89 -10.20
CA LEU A 93 -16.38 -0.25 -9.88
C LEU A 93 -17.27 0.01 -8.65
N ALA A 94 -16.71 0.64 -7.60
CA ALA A 94 -17.44 0.97 -6.40
C ALA A 94 -18.59 1.97 -6.68
N ARG A 95 -18.37 2.97 -7.54
CA ARG A 95 -19.40 3.90 -8.00
C ARG A 95 -20.53 3.16 -8.73
N PHE A 96 -20.19 2.35 -9.72
CA PHE A 96 -21.18 1.58 -10.48
C PHE A 96 -22.02 0.66 -9.58
N GLN A 97 -21.38 -0.01 -8.61
CA GLN A 97 -22.09 -0.86 -7.66
C GLN A 97 -23.02 -0.06 -6.74
N ALA A 98 -22.58 1.11 -6.26
CA ALA A 98 -23.40 1.97 -5.40
C ALA A 98 -24.65 2.48 -6.15
N GLU A 99 -24.49 2.93 -7.40
CA GLU A 99 -25.61 3.33 -8.27
C GLU A 99 -26.61 2.17 -8.48
N ARG A 100 -26.09 0.97 -8.72
CA ARG A 100 -26.94 -0.24 -8.90
C ARG A 100 -27.68 -0.61 -7.62
N GLN A 101 -27.03 -0.51 -6.46
CA GLN A 101 -27.67 -0.78 -5.17
C GLN A 101 -28.79 0.23 -4.87
N GLU A 102 -28.58 1.50 -5.20
CA GLU A 102 -29.60 2.53 -5.05
C GLU A 102 -30.83 2.24 -5.94
N GLN A 103 -30.61 1.87 -7.21
CA GLN A 103 -31.71 1.46 -8.11
C GLN A 103 -32.49 0.26 -7.56
N VAL A 104 -31.79 -0.75 -7.04
CA VAL A 104 -32.41 -1.94 -6.45
C VAL A 104 -33.20 -1.56 -5.19
N TRP A 105 -32.66 -0.68 -4.35
CA TRP A 105 -33.36 -0.21 -3.16
C TRP A 105 -34.65 0.53 -3.49
N GLN A 106 -34.63 1.45 -4.47
CA GLN A 106 -35.82 2.18 -4.90
C GLN A 106 -36.91 1.22 -5.42
N ARG A 107 -36.53 0.30 -6.31
CA ARG A 107 -37.46 -0.72 -6.84
C ARG A 107 -38.03 -1.61 -5.73
N SER A 108 -37.20 -2.01 -4.78
CA SER A 108 -37.64 -2.85 -3.66
C SER A 108 -38.62 -2.10 -2.75
N ARG A 109 -38.39 -0.79 -2.55
CA ARG A 109 -39.27 0.07 -1.78
C ARG A 109 -40.63 0.27 -2.46
N GLU A 110 -40.65 0.43 -3.78
CA GLU A 110 -41.90 0.49 -4.56
C GLU A 110 -42.70 -0.80 -4.44
N LEU A 111 -42.05 -1.96 -4.52
CA LEU A 111 -42.70 -3.27 -4.38
C LEU A 111 -43.28 -3.52 -2.98
N LEU A 112 -42.64 -3.00 -1.93
CA LEU A 112 -43.11 -3.15 -0.54
C LEU A 112 -44.17 -2.10 -0.14
N ALA A 113 -44.39 -1.08 -0.97
CA ALA A 113 -45.40 -0.04 -0.75
C ALA A 113 -46.75 -0.36 -1.41
N VAL A 114 -46.85 -1.47 -2.14
CA VAL A 114 -48.07 -2.07 -2.72
C VAL A 114 -48.62 -3.12 -1.76
#